data_AF-A0A4P7D5R8-F1
#
_entry.id   AF-A0A4P7D5R8-F1
#
_cell.length_a   1.000
_cell.length_b   1.000
_cell.length_c   1.000
_cell.angle_alpha   90.00
_cell.angle_beta   90.00
_cell.angle_gamma   90.00
#
_symmetry.space_group_name_H-M   'P 1'
#
loop_
_entity.id
_entity.type
_entity.pdbx_description
1 polymer ?
#
loop_
_entity_poly.entity_id
_entity_poly.type
_entity_poly.pdbx_seq_one_letter_code
_entity_poly.pdbx_strand_id
1 'polypeptide(L)'
;MVRHFRHAGVVAQRVMLMGHHLFGAILAGPDQETVLIEQGNVDSVNHSENPTMSVSSQSVFDQCLKRVDLVGPVAVVEEEVLQVQRGFWVRV
;
A
#
# COMPACT_ATOMS: atom_id res chain seq x y z
N MET A 1 -10.83 10.74 -3.42
CA MET A 1 -9.45 10.51 -2.90
C MET A 1 -9.42 9.70 -1.59
N VAL A 2 -9.89 10.20 -0.45
CA VAL A 2 -9.78 9.49 0.86
C VAL A 2 -10.39 8.08 0.85
N ARG A 3 -11.55 7.91 0.21
CA ARG A 3 -12.19 6.58 0.05
C ARG A 3 -11.26 5.53 -0.56
N HIS A 4 -10.38 5.95 -1.49
CA HIS A 4 -9.49 5.05 -2.22
C HIS A 4 -8.35 4.57 -1.34
N PHE A 5 -7.82 5.43 -0.48
CA PHE A 5 -6.84 5.02 0.53
C PHE A 5 -7.44 4.03 1.53
N ARG A 6 -8.69 4.27 1.98
CA ARG A 6 -9.41 3.30 2.83
C ARG A 6 -9.68 1.98 2.12
N HIS A 7 -10.07 2.03 0.85
CA HIS A 7 -10.28 0.85 0.01
C HIS A 7 -9.00 0.02 -0.13
N ALA A 8 -7.86 0.66 -0.43
CA ALA A 8 -6.56 0.02 -0.45
C ALA A 8 -6.19 -0.58 0.92
N GLY A 9 -6.54 0.12 2.02
CA GLY A 9 -6.41 -0.41 3.39
C GLY A 9 -7.22 -1.69 3.62
N VAL A 10 -8.45 -1.77 3.11
CA VAL A 10 -9.28 -2.99 3.16
C VAL A 10 -8.65 -4.13 2.34
N VAL A 11 -8.05 -3.84 1.18
CA VAL A 11 -7.30 -4.84 0.40
C VAL A 11 -6.11 -5.36 1.20
N ALA A 12 -5.33 -4.48 1.83
CA ALA A 12 -4.19 -4.87 2.67
C ALA A 12 -4.63 -5.75 3.85
N GLN A 13 -5.74 -5.41 4.52
CA GLN A 13 -6.28 -6.22 5.61
C GLN A 13 -6.71 -7.63 5.14
N ARG A 14 -7.33 -7.75 3.96
CA ARG A 14 -7.70 -9.05 3.38
C ARG A 14 -6.46 -9.94 3.16
N VAL A 15 -5.40 -9.35 2.61
CA VAL A 15 -4.10 -10.01 2.37
C VAL A 15 -3.47 -10.51 3.68
N MET A 16 -3.52 -9.68 4.73
CA MET A 16 -3.05 -10.06 6.06
C MET A 16 -3.83 -11.24 6.64
N LEU A 17 -5.16 -11.27 6.48
CA LEU A 17 -5.99 -12.38 6.95
C LEU A 17 -5.66 -13.71 6.23
N MET A 18 -5.09 -13.64 5.04
CA MET A 18 -4.60 -14.79 4.28
C MET A 18 -3.17 -15.21 4.66
N GLY A 19 -2.54 -14.53 5.64
CA GLY A 19 -1.20 -14.86 6.12
C GLY A 19 -0.06 -14.20 5.34
N HIS A 20 -0.35 -13.20 4.51
CA HIS A 20 0.65 -12.51 3.68
C HIS A 20 1.04 -11.14 4.24
N HIS A 21 2.15 -10.58 3.74
CA HIS A 21 2.63 -9.25 4.14
C HIS A 21 1.64 -8.13 3.79
N LEU A 22 1.42 -7.23 4.75
CA LEU A 22 0.43 -6.16 4.68
C LEU A 22 0.73 -5.11 3.59
N PHE A 23 0.14 -5.29 2.41
CA PHE A 23 0.15 -4.32 1.31
C PHE A 23 -1.16 -4.40 0.53
N GLY A 24 -1.67 -3.25 0.11
CA GLY A 24 -2.85 -3.14 -0.73
C GLY A 24 -2.75 -1.94 -1.66
N ALA A 25 -3.13 -2.14 -2.92
CA ALA A 25 -3.15 -1.14 -3.96
C ALA A 25 -4.44 -1.26 -4.77
N ILE A 26 -4.86 -0.15 -5.37
CA ILE A 26 -5.96 -0.13 -6.32
C ILE A 26 -5.59 0.67 -7.58
N LEU A 27 -6.24 0.35 -8.69
CA LEU A 27 -6.27 1.18 -9.88
C LEU A 27 -7.66 1.79 -10.02
N ALA A 28 -7.76 3.12 -9.94
CA ALA A 28 -9.02 3.83 -10.20
C ALA A 28 -9.17 4.14 -11.70
N GLY A 29 -10.41 4.18 -12.16
CA GLY A 29 -10.78 4.59 -13.52
C GLY A 29 -10.64 6.10 -13.74
N PRO A 30 -10.80 6.56 -14.99
CA PRO A 30 -10.66 7.97 -15.35
C PRO A 30 -11.74 8.87 -14.72
N ASP A 31 -12.87 8.30 -14.29
CA ASP A 31 -13.89 8.99 -13.49
C ASP A 31 -13.43 9.31 -12.06
N GLN A 32 -12.23 8.84 -11.67
CA GLN A 32 -11.66 8.87 -10.33
C GLN A 32 -12.53 8.18 -9.27
N GLU A 33 -13.62 7.52 -9.61
CA GLU A 33 -14.58 6.92 -8.70
C GLU A 33 -14.52 5.39 -8.76
N THR A 34 -14.51 4.83 -9.97
CA THR A 34 -14.55 3.39 -10.19
C THR A 34 -13.22 2.74 -9.84
N VAL A 35 -13.24 1.65 -9.06
CA VAL A 35 -12.06 0.80 -8.86
C VAL A 35 -12.04 -0.27 -9.94
N LEU A 36 -11.00 -0.26 -10.78
CA LEU A 36 -10.81 -1.21 -11.88
C LEU A 36 -10.05 -2.46 -11.44
N ILE A 37 -9.06 -2.30 -10.56
CA ILE A 37 -8.19 -3.39 -10.10
C ILE A 37 -7.93 -3.20 -8.60
N GLU A 38 -7.93 -4.31 -7.85
CA GLU A 38 -7.38 -4.42 -6.50
C GLU A 38 -6.16 -5.35 -6.56
N GLN A 39 -5.09 -5.02 -5.83
CA GLN A 39 -3.91 -5.87 -5.73
C GLN A 39 -3.36 -5.88 -4.31
N GLY A 40 -2.91 -7.05 -3.87
CA GLY A 40 -2.26 -7.26 -2.60
C GLY A 40 -1.16 -8.31 -2.72
N ASN A 41 -0.27 -8.40 -1.72
CA ASN A 41 0.81 -9.39 -1.75
C ASN A 41 0.23 -10.82 -1.71
N VAL A 42 0.83 -11.73 -2.47
CA VAL A 42 0.41 -13.16 -2.52
C VAL A 42 1.46 -14.06 -1.86
N ASP A 43 2.67 -13.55 -1.60
CA ASP A 43 3.73 -14.29 -0.92
C ASP A 43 4.60 -13.34 -0.09
N SER A 44 5.27 -13.88 0.91
CA SER A 44 6.26 -13.17 1.73
C SER A 44 7.65 -13.36 1.14
N VAL A 45 8.13 -12.39 0.35
CA VAL A 45 9.54 -12.36 -0.06
C VAL A 45 10.37 -11.80 1.09
N ASN A 46 10.60 -12.62 2.12
CA ASN A 46 11.52 -12.30 3.22
C ASN A 46 12.93 -12.76 2.85
N HIS A 47 13.64 -11.94 2.07
CA HIS A 47 15.05 -12.18 1.75
C HIS A 47 15.92 -11.15 2.45
N SER A 48 17.02 -11.59 3.06
CA SER A 48 17.97 -10.76 3.82
C SER A 48 18.59 -9.61 3.01
N GLU A 49 18.56 -9.71 1.68
CA GLU A 49 19.06 -8.68 0.77
C GLU A 49 17.96 -7.72 0.27
N ASN A 50 16.71 -7.81 0.74
CA ASN A 50 15.62 -6.94 0.29
C ASN A 50 15.75 -5.52 0.90
N PRO A 51 16.34 -4.54 0.20
CA PRO A 51 16.67 -3.24 0.77
C PRO A 51 15.50 -2.25 0.67
N THR A 52 14.32 -2.72 0.23
CA THR A 52 13.17 -1.88 -0.17
C THR A 52 12.73 -0.91 0.94
N MET A 53 13.04 -1.21 2.20
CA MET A 53 12.68 -0.33 3.33
C MET A 53 13.63 0.86 3.55
N SER A 54 14.76 0.96 2.83
CA SER A 54 15.72 2.07 3.00
C SER A 54 15.58 3.19 1.96
N VAL A 55 14.73 3.00 0.94
CA VAL A 55 14.55 3.96 -0.17
C VAL A 55 13.20 4.65 -0.02
N SER A 56 13.17 5.98 -0.16
CA SER A 56 11.91 6.73 -0.14
C SER A 56 11.07 6.39 -1.38
N SER A 57 9.75 6.32 -1.23
CA SER A 57 8.85 6.13 -2.37
C SER A 57 9.02 7.24 -3.42
N GLN A 58 9.39 8.46 -2.99
CA GLN A 58 9.64 9.58 -3.89
C GLN A 58 10.78 9.28 -4.88
N SER A 59 11.93 8.79 -4.39
CA SER A 59 13.06 8.47 -5.27
C SER A 59 12.74 7.37 -6.28
N VAL A 60 11.80 6.46 -5.97
CA VAL A 60 11.35 5.42 -6.89
C VAL A 60 10.49 6.04 -8.01
N PHE A 61 9.53 6.88 -7.67
CA PHE A 61 8.63 7.49 -8.65
C PHE A 61 9.32 8.58 -9.50
N ASP A 62 10.32 9.27 -8.98
CA ASP A 62 11.12 10.24 -9.74
C ASP A 62 11.90 9.61 -10.91
N GLN A 63 12.15 8.30 -10.85
CA GLN A 63 12.85 7.54 -11.90
C GLN A 63 11.90 6.94 -12.95
N CYS A 64 10.58 7.12 -12.80
CA CYS A 64 9.61 6.59 -13.75
C CYS A 64 9.62 7.36 -15.08
N LEU A 65 9.49 6.63 -16.20
CA LEU A 65 9.42 7.22 -17.55
C LEU A 65 8.20 8.14 -17.75
N LYS A 66 7.13 7.90 -16.99
CA LYS A 66 5.95 8.75 -16.94
C LYS A 66 5.94 9.46 -15.60
N ARG A 67 5.58 10.74 -15.61
CA ARG A 67 5.36 11.50 -14.37
C ARG A 67 4.27 10.81 -13.55
N VAL A 68 4.59 10.52 -12.30
CA VAL A 68 3.65 10.00 -11.29
C VAL A 68 3.61 11.00 -10.15
N ASP A 69 2.42 11.53 -9.85
CA ASP A 69 2.24 12.40 -8.69
C ASP A 69 2.15 11.54 -7.43
N LEU A 70 3.18 11.60 -6.58
CA LEU A 70 3.18 10.93 -5.28
C LEU A 70 2.38 11.75 -4.27
N VAL A 71 1.26 11.19 -3.81
CA VAL A 71 0.37 11.83 -2.82
C VAL A 71 0.50 11.10 -1.48
N GLY A 72 0.95 11.83 -0.45
CA GLY A 72 1.05 11.34 0.91
C GLY A 72 2.16 12.06 1.70
N PRO A 73 2.25 11.85 3.02
CA PRO A 73 1.31 11.09 3.86
C PRO A 73 -0.09 11.72 3.89
N VAL A 74 -1.13 10.90 4.05
CA VAL A 74 -2.53 11.36 4.09
C VAL A 74 -3.03 11.30 5.53
N ALA A 75 -2.91 12.43 6.24
CA ALA A 75 -3.16 12.51 7.68
C ALA A 75 -4.52 11.93 8.12
N VAL A 76 -5.58 12.10 7.32
CA VAL A 76 -6.94 11.63 7.65
C VAL A 76 -7.02 10.10 7.84
N VAL A 77 -6.13 9.33 7.22
CA VAL A 77 -6.12 7.86 7.31
C VAL A 77 -4.87 7.32 8.02
N GLU A 78 -4.00 8.20 8.50
CA GLU A 78 -2.70 7.80 9.07
C GLU A 78 -2.87 6.86 10.27
N GLU A 79 -3.70 7.23 11.24
CA GLU A 79 -3.92 6.39 12.42
C GLU A 79 -4.62 5.06 12.06
N GLU A 80 -5.56 5.06 11.11
CA GLU A 80 -6.19 3.84 10.58
C GLU A 80 -5.12 2.90 10.00
N VAL A 81 -4.18 3.42 9.21
CA VAL A 81 -3.09 2.64 8.60
C VAL A 81 -2.08 2.15 9.64
N LEU A 82 -1.67 3.01 10.58
CA LEU A 82 -0.71 2.64 11.63
C LEU A 82 -1.26 1.56 12.55
N GLN A 83 -2.55 1.58 12.87
CA GLN A 83 -3.17 0.53 13.68
C GLN A 83 -3.04 -0.85 13.02
N VAL A 84 -3.28 -0.95 11.71
CA VAL A 84 -3.15 -2.21 10.97
C VAL A 84 -1.68 -2.66 10.92
N GLN A 85 -0.76 -1.73 10.64
CA GLN A 85 0.68 -2.02 10.63
C GLN A 85 1.17 -2.54 11.99
N ARG A 86 0.83 -1.85 13.09
CA ARG A 86 1.17 -2.29 14.46
C ARG A 86 0.61 -3.68 14.76
N GLY A 87 -0.62 -3.97 14.35
CA GLY A 87 -1.24 -5.29 14.54
C GLY A 87 -0.55 -6.41 13.77
N PHE A 88 0.01 -6.13 12.59
CA PHE A 88 0.76 -7.10 11.79
C PHE A 88 2.13 -7.40 12.40
N TRP A 89 2.95 -6.38 12.64
CA TRP A 89 4.36 -6.56 13.05
C TRP A 89 4.54 -7.05 14.50
N VAL A 90 3.52 -6.97 15.35
CA VAL A 90 3.56 -7.59 16.69
C VAL A 90 3.40 -9.12 16.61
N ARG A 91 2.93 -9.66 15.47
CA ARG A 91 2.62 -11.09 15.28
C ARG A 91 3.66 -11.86 14.46
N VAL A 92 4.63 -11.18 13.85
CA VAL A 92 5.70 -11.74 13.01
C VAL A 92 6.99 -11.76 13.81
#